data_AF-A0A920WLS2-F1
#
_entry.id   AF-A0A920WLS2-F1
#
_cell.length_a   1.000
_cell.length_b   1.000
_cell.length_c   1.000
_cell.angle_alpha   90.00
_cell.angle_beta   90.00
_cell.angle_gamma   90.00
#
_symmetry.space_group_name_H-M   'P 1'
#
loop_
_entity.id
_entity.type
_entity.pdbx_description
1 polymer ?
#
loop_
_entity_poly.entity_id
_entity_poly.type
_entity_poly.pdbx_seq_one_letter_code
_entity_poly.pdbx_strand_id
1 'polypeptide(L)' 'MNTRGQDKILYASDHPVLSMKRCIDEAAQLDLRDGVLDKYLWGNAERLFFSDRHPPRG' A
#
# COMPACT_ATOMS: atom_id res chain seq x y z
N MET A 1 -0.79 -5.56 8.95
CA MET A 1 -1.53 -4.74 7.99
C MET A 1 -3.05 -4.78 8.24
N ASN A 2 -3.64 -5.92 8.58
CA ASN A 2 -5.09 -6.14 8.83
C ASN A 2 -5.79 -5.29 9.92
N THR A 3 -5.11 -4.37 10.60
CA THR A 3 -5.67 -3.57 11.70
C THR A 3 -5.37 -2.08 11.45
N ARG A 4 -4.86 -1.34 12.44
CA ARG A 4 -4.53 0.10 12.32
C ARG A 4 -3.61 0.43 11.13
N GLY A 5 -2.76 -0.53 10.73
CA GLY A 5 -1.79 -0.33 9.66
C GLY A 5 -2.35 -0.36 8.23
N GLN A 6 -3.59 -0.79 8.00
CA GLN A 6 -4.11 -1.03 6.65
C GLN A 6 -4.11 0.23 5.77
N ASP A 7 -4.26 1.42 6.37
CA ASP A 7 -4.31 2.70 5.65
C ASP A 7 -3.02 3.52 5.79
N LYS A 8 -1.96 2.94 6.35
CA LYS A 8 -0.72 3.65 6.76
C LYS A 8 0.56 3.06 6.16
N ILE A 9 0.46 2.00 5.37
CA ILE A 9 1.61 1.30 4.78
C ILE A 9 1.53 1.42 3.26
N LEU A 10 2.68 1.68 2.62
CA LEU A 10 2.84 1.77 1.16
C LEU A 10 3.75 0.65 0.66
N TYR A 11 3.44 0.11 -0.51
CA TYR A 11 4.33 -0.80 -1.24
C TYR A 11 5.57 -0.06 -1.78
N ALA A 12 6.73 -0.73 -1.69
CA ALA A 12 7.96 -0.36 -2.36
C ALA A 12 8.80 -1.63 -2.59
N SER A 13 9.42 -1.76 -3.78
CA SER A 13 10.21 -2.94 -4.14
C SER A 13 11.70 -2.81 -3.84
N ASP A 14 12.22 -1.61 -3.60
CA ASP A 14 13.68 -1.36 -3.55
C ASP A 14 14.41 -1.75 -4.85
N HIS A 15 13.77 -1.56 -6.01
CA HIS A 15 14.39 -1.83 -7.30
C HIS A 15 15.60 -0.89 -7.55
N PRO A 16 16.76 -1.39 -8.03
CA PRO A 16 16.99 -2.72 -8.60
C PRO A 16 17.49 -3.81 -7.65
N VAL A 17 17.64 -3.53 -6.35
CA VAL A 17 18.14 -4.50 -5.37
C VAL A 17 17.21 -5.72 -5.29
N LEU A 18 15.89 -5.48 -5.25
CA LEU A 18 14.88 -6.53 -5.42
C LEU A 18 14.06 -6.31 -6.70
N SER A 19 13.71 -7.40 -7.37
CA SER A 19 12.85 -7.32 -8.56
C SER A 19 11.40 -7.02 -8.16
N MET A 20 10.73 -6.17 -8.94
CA MET A 20 9.30 -5.88 -8.72
C MET A 20 8.45 -7.15 -8.73
N LYS A 21 8.71 -8.07 -9.68
CA LYS A 21 7.98 -9.34 -9.79
C LYS A 21 8.07 -10.16 -8.49
N ARG A 22 9.28 -10.35 -7.96
CA ARG A 22 9.47 -11.08 -6.69
C ARG A 22 8.65 -10.43 -5.57
N CYS A 23 8.74 -9.12 -5.39
CA CYS A 23 8.04 -8.42 -4.31
C CYS A 23 6.51 -8.47 -4.45
N ILE A 24 5.98 -8.41 -5.69
CA ILE A 24 4.54 -8.53 -5.94
C ILE A 24 4.07 -9.96 -5.67
N ASP A 25 4.81 -10.97 -6.16
CA ASP A 25 4.49 -12.37 -5.94
C ASP A 25 4.47 -12.70 -4.43
N GLU A 26 5.46 -12.20 -3.67
CA GLU A 26 5.53 -12.34 -2.21
C GLU A 26 4.38 -11.61 -1.50
N ALA A 27 4.04 -10.38 -1.93
CA ALA A 27 2.92 -9.62 -1.36
C ALA A 27 1.57 -10.33 -1.55
N ALA A 28 1.38 -11.01 -2.69
CA ALA A 28 0.16 -11.77 -2.99
C ALA A 28 -0.03 -13.02 -2.11
N GLN A 29 1.00 -13.47 -1.40
CA GLN A 29 0.93 -14.62 -0.47
C GLN A 29 0.71 -14.21 0.99
N LEU A 30 0.57 -12.91 1.29
CA LEU A 30 0.31 -12.45 2.64
C LEU A 30 -1.11 -12.82 3.08
N ASP A 31 -1.26 -13.29 4.33
CA ASP A 31 -2.56 -13.55 4.96
C ASP A 31 -3.26 -12.24 5.34
N LEU A 32 -3.91 -11.64 4.35
CA LEU A 32 -4.55 -10.34 4.44
C LEU A 32 -6.07 -10.48 4.35
N ARG A 33 -6.78 -9.66 5.14
CA ARG A 33 -8.24 -9.49 5.00
C ARG A 33 -8.55 -8.89 3.63
N ASP A 34 -9.75 -9.16 3.14
CA ASP A 34 -10.24 -8.66 1.86
C ASP A 34 -9.99 -7.16 1.67
N GLY A 35 -9.44 -6.78 0.51
CA GLY A 35 -9.15 -5.40 0.13
C GLY A 35 -7.91 -4.76 0.80
N VAL A 36 -7.25 -5.41 1.77
CA VAL A 36 -6.04 -4.86 2.39
C VAL A 36 -4.86 -4.88 1.42
N LEU A 37 -4.78 -5.87 0.52
CA LEU A 37 -3.72 -5.94 -0.49
C LEU A 37 -3.79 -4.77 -1.48
N ASP A 38 -4.99 -4.40 -1.95
CA ASP A 38 -5.18 -3.28 -2.89
C ASP A 38 -4.81 -1.93 -2.26
N LYS A 39 -5.16 -1.74 -0.98
CA LYS A 39 -4.73 -0.56 -0.21
C LYS A 39 -3.21 -0.48 -0.13
N TYR A 40 -2.56 -1.60 0.16
CA TYR A 40 -1.11 -1.67 0.29
C TYR A 40 -0.38 -1.41 -1.04
N LEU A 41 -0.80 -2.08 -2.13
CA LEU A 41 -0.16 -2.00 -3.44
C LEU A 41 -0.41 -0.66 -4.16
N TRP A 42 -1.55 -0.01 -3.91
CA TRP A 42 -1.94 1.19 -4.66
C TRP A 42 -2.74 2.21 -3.85
N GLY A 43 -3.84 1.82 -3.20
CA GLY A 43 -4.84 2.77 -2.70
C GLY A 43 -4.30 3.77 -1.66
N ASN A 44 -3.36 3.34 -0.81
CA ASN A 44 -2.72 4.24 0.14
C ASN A 44 -1.80 5.27 -0.52
N ALA A 45 -1.11 4.89 -1.60
CA ALA A 45 -0.26 5.80 -2.37
C ALA A 45 -1.10 6.79 -3.17
N GLU A 46 -2.18 6.32 -3.79
CA GLU A 46 -3.17 7.19 -4.46
C GLU A 46 -3.68 8.27 -3.50
N ARG A 47 -4.18 7.86 -2.33
CA ARG A 47 -4.68 8.77 -1.30
C ARG A 47 -3.64 9.77 -0.81
N LEU A 48 -2.38 9.37 -0.71
CA LEU A 48 -1.32 10.23 -0.18
C LEU A 48 -0.80 11.24 -1.20
N PHE A 49 -0.57 10.79 -2.44
CA PHE A 49 0.14 11.57 -3.44
C PHE A 49 -0.78 12.30 -4.42
N PHE A 50 -1.99 11.78 -4.67
CA PHE A 50 -2.79 12.20 -5.81
C PHE A 50 -4.25 12.59 -5.49
N SER A 51 -4.80 12.23 -4.32
CA SER A 51 -6.12 12.72 -3.91
C SER A 51 -6.09 14.17 -3.40
N ASP A 52 -7.20 14.89 -3.60
CA ASP A 52 -7.36 16.27 -3.13
C ASP A 52 -7.14 16.38 -1.62
N ARG A 53 -6.16 17.18 -1.22
CA ARG A 53 -5.94 17.50 0.18
C ARG A 53 -7.05 18.41 0.67
N HIS A 54 -7.95 17.89 1.47
CA HIS A 54 -8.81 18.72 2.31
C HIS A 54 -8.05 19.07 3.58
N PRO A 55 -7.60 20.32 3.77
CA PRO A 55 -7.07 20.73 5.07
C PRO A 55 -8.14 20.50 6.14
N PRO A 56 -7.75 20.17 7.39
CA PRO A 56 -8.71 20.06 8.47
C PRO A 56 -9.52 21.36 8.53
N ARG A 57 -10.85 21.26 8.45
CA ARG A 57 -11.70 22.41 8.74
C ARG A 57 -11.51 22.72 10.22
N GLY A 58 -10.86 23.85 10.49
CA GLY A 58 -10.82 24.45 11.83
C GLY A 58 -12.20 24.91 12.27
#